data_AF-A0A1L4BV63-F1
#
_entry.id   AF-A0A1L4BV63-F1
#
_cell.length_a   1.000
_cell.length_b   1.000
_cell.length_c   1.000
_cell.angle_alpha   90.00
_cell.angle_beta   90.00
_cell.angle_gamma   90.00
#
_symmetry.space_group_name_H-M   'P 1'
#
loop_
_entity.id
_entity.type
_entity.pdbx_description
1 polymer ?
#
loop_
_entity_poly.entity_id
_entity_poly.type
_entity_poly.pdbx_seq_one_letter_code
_entity_poly.pdbx_strand_id
1 'polypeptide(L)'
;MNLSFEYYSRTGGESGGFEVLLGDEVVYTQEDFSPDWQNISIDLENNDDAPNKKLTIREAGADDSVGAIIDLKTIKVTPTELI
;
A
#
# COMPACT_ATOMS: atom_id res chain seq x y z
N MET A 1 -11.42 8.50 1.21
CA MET A 1 -10.97 7.58 2.29
C MET A 1 -9.46 7.51 2.22
N ASN A 2 -8.77 7.22 3.32
CA ASN A 2 -7.32 7.09 3.34
C ASN A 2 -6.92 5.71 3.87
N LEU A 3 -6.00 5.03 3.18
CA LEU A 3 -5.31 3.84 3.66
C LEU A 3 -3.93 4.25 4.19
N SER A 4 -3.57 3.82 5.39
CA SER A 4 -2.22 3.97 5.93
C SER A 4 -1.69 2.67 6.53
N PHE A 5 -0.38 2.43 6.41
CA PHE A 5 0.32 1.30 7.04
C PHE A 5 1.83 1.51 7.06
N GLU A 6 2.52 0.76 7.91
CA GLU A 6 3.98 0.71 7.93
C GLU A 6 4.51 -0.40 7.02
N TYR A 7 5.57 -0.07 6.29
CA TYR A 7 6.22 -0.87 5.28
C TYR A 7 7.74 -0.88 5.50
N TYR A 8 8.40 -2.00 5.19
CA TYR A 8 9.85 -2.14 5.22
C TYR A 8 10.35 -2.88 3.97
N SER A 9 11.18 -2.21 3.17
CA SER A 9 11.89 -2.86 2.05
C SER A 9 13.03 -3.71 2.59
N ARG A 10 12.97 -5.03 2.43
CA ARG A 10 14.00 -5.93 2.98
C ARG A 10 15.37 -5.75 2.34
N THR A 11 15.42 -5.21 1.13
CA THR A 11 16.66 -4.94 0.39
C THR A 11 17.01 -3.46 0.32
N GLY A 12 16.09 -2.57 0.73
CA GLY A 12 16.20 -1.13 0.47
C GLY A 12 16.13 -0.76 -1.02
N GLY A 13 15.68 -1.68 -1.89
CA GLY A 13 15.58 -1.46 -3.33
C GLY A 13 14.29 -2.01 -3.94
N GLU A 14 14.23 -2.03 -5.27
CA GLU A 14 13.03 -2.35 -6.07
C GLU A 14 12.41 -3.72 -5.79
N SER A 15 13.19 -4.69 -5.28
CA SER A 15 12.66 -5.99 -4.84
C SER A 15 11.62 -5.88 -3.72
N GLY A 16 11.59 -4.77 -2.97
CA GLY A 16 10.56 -4.49 -1.98
C GLY A 16 9.26 -3.91 -2.56
N GLY A 17 9.13 -3.75 -3.87
CA GLY A 17 7.97 -3.12 -4.51
C GLY A 17 6.63 -3.79 -4.20
N PHE A 18 5.59 -2.97 -4.10
CA PHE A 18 4.20 -3.43 -4.00
C PHE A 18 3.26 -2.45 -4.71
N GLU A 19 2.08 -2.96 -5.04
CA GLU A 19 0.96 -2.18 -5.55
C GLU A 19 -0.24 -2.30 -4.61
N VAL A 20 -1.01 -1.22 -4.53
CA VAL A 20 -2.34 -1.25 -3.89
C VAL A 20 -3.40 -1.13 -4.97
N LEU A 21 -4.36 -2.04 -4.91
CA LEU A 21 -5.50 -2.10 -5.81
C LEU A 21 -6.80 -1.88 -5.06
N LEU A 22 -7.73 -1.19 -5.70
CA LEU A 22 -9.10 -1.01 -5.25
C LEU A 22 -10.05 -1.63 -6.28
N GLY A 23 -10.58 -2.82 -5.98
CA GLY A 23 -11.14 -3.69 -7.02
C GLY A 23 -10.02 -4.21 -7.92
N ASP A 24 -10.11 -3.92 -9.21
CA ASP A 24 -9.11 -4.29 -10.23
C ASP A 24 -8.20 -3.12 -10.65
N GLU A 25 -8.40 -1.93 -10.08
CA GLU A 25 -7.66 -0.71 -10.42
C GLU A 25 -6.47 -0.51 -9.50
N VAL A 26 -5.28 -0.27 -10.07
CA VAL A 26 -4.08 0.12 -9.31
C VAL A 26 -4.21 1.59 -8.90
N VAL A 27 -4.23 1.84 -7.59
CA VAL A 27 -4.35 3.19 -7.01
C VAL A 27 -3.04 3.70 -6.41
N TYR A 28 -2.05 2.81 -6.21
CA TYR A 28 -0.73 3.16 -5.70
C TYR A 28 0.32 2.15 -6.13
N THR A 29 1.53 2.64 -6.43
CA THR A 29 2.73 1.84 -6.67
C THR A 29 3.84 2.38 -5.79
N GLN A 30 4.50 1.52 -5.02
CA GLN A 30 5.67 1.89 -4.22
C GLN A 30 6.90 1.96 -5.10
N GLU A 31 7.46 3.16 -5.26
CA GLU A 31 8.68 3.39 -6.05
C GLU A 31 9.85 3.97 -5.24
N ASP A 32 9.60 4.41 -3.99
CA ASP A 32 10.61 5.01 -3.11
C ASP A 32 11.05 4.02 -2.01
N PHE A 33 12.25 3.46 -2.15
CA PHE A 33 12.73 2.38 -1.28
C PHE A 33 13.74 2.88 -0.26
N SER A 34 13.54 2.47 0.99
CA SER A 34 14.48 2.72 2.09
C SER A 34 14.74 1.43 2.87
N PRO A 35 15.96 1.20 3.39
CA PRO A 35 16.26 0.10 4.31
C PRO A 35 15.75 0.37 5.75
N ASP A 36 14.80 1.29 5.92
CA ASP A 36 14.14 1.66 7.17
C ASP A 36 12.61 1.55 7.05
N TRP A 37 11.92 1.53 8.19
CA TRP A 37 10.45 1.55 8.22
C TRP A 37 9.92 2.86 7.64
N GLN A 38 8.99 2.76 6.69
CA GLN A 38 8.32 3.87 6.03
C GLN A 38 6.82 3.82 6.33
N ASN A 39 6.23 4.99 6.55
CA ASN A 39 4.78 5.13 6.66
C ASN A 39 4.21 5.41 5.27
N ILE A 40 3.35 4.53 4.80
CA ILE A 40 2.62 4.65 3.54
C ILE A 40 1.27 5.26 3.84
N SER A 41 0.89 6.29 3.10
CA SER A 41 -0.43 6.93 3.19
C SER A 41 -0.95 7.19 1.79
N ILE A 42 -2.12 6.63 1.50
CA ILE A 42 -2.72 6.59 0.16
C ILE A 42 -4.11 7.18 0.25
N ASP A 43 -4.35 8.23 -0.52
CA ASP A 43 -5.68 8.80 -0.71
C ASP A 43 -6.47 7.97 -1.74
N LEU A 44 -7.64 7.48 -1.33
CA LEU A 44 -8.55 6.65 -2.11
C LEU A 44 -9.79 7.44 -2.61
N GLU A 45 -9.80 8.78 -2.50
CA GLU A 45 -10.97 9.63 -2.79
C GLU A 45 -11.38 9.68 -4.26
N ASN A 46 -10.49 9.40 -5.20
CA ASN A 46 -10.79 9.51 -6.63
C ASN A 46 -11.62 8.34 -7.19
N ASN A 47 -12.27 7.55 -6.34
CA ASN A 47 -12.94 6.33 -6.75
C ASN A 47 -14.39 6.30 -6.24
N ASP A 48 -15.32 6.70 -7.11
CA ASP A 48 -16.76 6.56 -6.87
C ASP A 48 -17.05 5.07 -6.58
N ASP A 49 -17.61 4.79 -5.39
CA ASP A 49 -17.85 3.45 -4.83
C ASP A 49 -16.67 2.74 -4.14
N ALA A 50 -15.60 3.46 -3.78
CA ALA A 50 -14.49 2.93 -2.98
C ALA A 50 -14.92 2.10 -1.74
N PRO A 51 -15.95 2.48 -0.94
CA PRO A 51 -16.32 1.74 0.27
C PRO A 51 -16.77 0.29 0.04
N ASN A 52 -17.24 -0.04 -1.16
CA ASN A 52 -17.75 -1.38 -1.50
C ASN A 52 -16.72 -2.23 -2.25
N LYS A 53 -15.51 -1.70 -2.49
CA LYS A 53 -14.47 -2.36 -3.27
C LYS A 53 -13.50 -3.10 -2.36
N LYS A 54 -12.99 -4.22 -2.87
CA LYS A 54 -11.92 -4.99 -2.21
C LYS A 54 -10.61 -4.20 -2.31
N LEU A 55 -9.96 -3.96 -1.17
CA LEU A 55 -8.59 -3.48 -1.14
C LEU A 55 -7.62 -4.66 -1.21
N THR A 56 -6.66 -4.61 -2.12
CA THR A 56 -5.62 -5.63 -2.28
C THR A 56 -4.25 -4.97 -2.22
N ILE A 57 -3.35 -5.51 -1.40
CA ILE A 57 -1.93 -5.18 -1.47
C ILE A 57 -1.24 -6.39 -2.08
N ARG A 58 -0.49 -6.20 -3.16
CA ARG A 58 0.24 -7.29 -3.84
C ARG A 58 1.69 -6.90 -4.05
N GLU A 59 2.57 -7.89 -4.00
CA GLU A 59 3.95 -7.73 -4.40
C GLU A 59 4.04 -7.32 -5.87
N ALA A 60 4.95 -6.38 -6.15
CA ALA A 60 5.26 -5.88 -7.50
C ALA A 60 6.77 -5.64 -7.69
N GLY A 61 7.60 -6.19 -6.80
CA GLY A 61 9.05 -6.03 -6.86
C GLY A 61 9.70 -6.81 -8.00
N ALA A 62 10.90 -6.37 -8.41
CA ALA A 62 11.65 -6.99 -9.51
C ALA A 62 12.19 -8.41 -9.20
N ASP A 63 12.27 -8.77 -7.91
CA ASP A 63 12.77 -10.05 -7.40
C ASP A 63 11.94 -10.48 -6.18
N ASP A 64 11.23 -11.60 -6.31
CA ASP A 64 10.29 -12.13 -5.32
C ASP A 64 10.96 -12.88 -4.15
N SER A 65 12.28 -13.07 -4.21
CA SER A 65 13.01 -13.88 -3.23
C SER A 65 13.20 -13.20 -1.88
N VAL A 66 13.07 -11.87 -1.84
CA VAL A 66 13.31 -11.04 -0.64
C VAL A 66 12.12 -10.17 -0.26
N GLY A 67 11.43 -9.55 -1.22
CA GLY A 67 10.17 -8.85 -1.01
C GLY A 67 10.20 -7.73 0.06
N ALA A 68 9.05 -7.50 0.69
CA ALA A 68 8.85 -6.51 1.73
C ALA A 68 8.08 -7.04 2.94
N ILE A 69 8.13 -6.29 4.04
CA ILE A 69 7.33 -6.54 5.24
C ILE A 69 6.30 -5.43 5.37
N ILE A 70 5.06 -5.82 5.64
CA ILE A 70 3.97 -4.89 5.98
C ILE A 70 3.54 -5.20 7.42
N ASP A 71 3.51 -4.18 8.27
CA ASP A 71 2.98 -4.36 9.62
C ASP A 71 1.44 -4.33 9.60
N LEU A 72 0.84 -5.50 9.82
CA LEU A 72 -0.62 -5.65 9.87
C LEU A 72 -1.25 -4.84 11.02
N LYS A 73 -0.51 -4.53 12.09
CA LYS A 73 -1.04 -3.76 13.23
C LYS A 73 -1.25 -2.29 12.91
N THR A 74 -0.57 -1.77 11.89
CA THR A 74 -0.64 -0.35 11.52
C THR A 74 -1.55 -0.09 10.34
N ILE A 75 -2.05 -1.15 9.69
CA ILE A 75 -3.06 -1.03 8.63
C ILE A 75 -4.30 -0.36 9.19
N LYS A 76 -4.63 0.79 8.61
CA LYS A 76 -5.80 1.59 8.97
C LYS A 76 -6.45 2.15 7.71
N VAL A 77 -7.76 2.02 7.64
CA VAL A 77 -8.59 2.73 6.66
C VAL A 77 -9.40 3.78 7.40
N THR A 78 -9.27 5.04 7.01
CA THR A 78 -9.96 6.17 7.62
C THR A 78 -10.91 6.82 6.60
N PRO A 79 -12.22 6.96 6.90
CA PRO A 79 -13.13 7.74 6.07
C PRO A 79 -12.72 9.22 6.02
N THR A 80 -12.97 9.90 4.90
CA THR A 80 -12.63 11.35 4.76
C THR A 80 -13.61 12.24 5.53
N GLU A 81 -14.87 11.83 5.63
CA GLU A 81 -15.89 12.52 6.43
C GLU A 81 -16.71 11.49 7.22
N LEU A 82 -16.94 11.80 8.50
CA LEU A 82 -18.04 11.22 9.27
C LEU A 82 -19.26 12.10 8.98
N ILE A 83 -20.05 11.73 7.96
CA ILE A 83 -21.36 12.34 7.72
C ILE A 83 -22.35 11.83 8.76
#